data_AF-A0A7I8EWI4-F1
#
_entry.id   AF-A0A7I8EWI4-F1
#
_cell.length_a   1.000
_cell.length_b   1.000
_cell.length_c   1.000
_cell.angle_alpha   90.00
_cell.angle_beta   90.00
_cell.angle_gamma   90.00
#
_symmetry.space_group_name_H-M   'P 1'
#
loop_
_entity.id
_entity.type
_entity.pdbx_description
1 polymer ?
#
loop_
_entity_poly.entity_id
_entity_poly.type
_entity_poly.pdbx_seq_one_letter_code
_entity_poly.pdbx_strand_id
1 'polypeptide(L)'
;MQINTENKHFQGNVNVARRCHECNEEALGRCPDCHMCFCQEHFPKQQHSPCAEKQMKLAQTQVCYVCGIPVYPSQWSLSKTTHYVDQSTCRGCGRYICDDLHTRSKDEDVVISREGLRGHRYQYVKRYCDMCSPLRGVGGVKGLASTVTIIGTIVAAVFFYIHP
;
A
#
# COMPACT_ATOMS: atom_id res chain seq x y z
N MET A 1 15.26 -14.46 -40.92
CA MET A 1 14.03 -15.17 -40.52
C MET A 1 13.79 -14.90 -39.04
N GLN A 2 12.90 -13.95 -38.74
CA GLN A 2 12.50 -13.61 -37.37
C GLN A 2 11.28 -14.46 -37.01
N ILE A 3 11.40 -15.28 -35.97
CA ILE A 3 10.29 -16.05 -35.40
C ILE A 3 9.53 -15.11 -34.47
N ASN A 4 8.50 -14.44 -34.99
CA ASN A 4 7.51 -13.74 -34.17
C ASN A 4 6.66 -14.79 -33.45
N THR A 5 7.00 -15.05 -32.19
CA THR A 5 6.13 -15.81 -31.30
C THR A 5 5.17 -14.83 -30.66
N GLU A 6 4.03 -14.60 -31.30
CA GLU A 6 2.88 -13.96 -30.66
C GLU A 6 2.45 -14.85 -29.48
N ASN A 7 2.88 -14.48 -28.28
CA ASN A 7 2.29 -14.98 -27.05
C ASN A 7 0.84 -14.49 -26.99
N LYS A 8 -0.07 -15.30 -27.53
CA LYS A 8 -1.50 -15.21 -27.26
C LYS A 8 -1.68 -15.30 -25.75
N HIS A 9 -1.84 -14.16 -25.09
CA HIS A 9 -2.27 -14.10 -23.70
C HIS A 9 -3.61 -14.82 -23.62
N PHE A 10 -3.57 -16.03 -23.07
CA PHE A 10 -4.74 -16.81 -22.73
C PHE A 10 -5.48 -16.02 -21.63
N GLN A 11 -6.40 -15.15 -22.03
CA GLN A 11 -7.34 -14.52 -21.11
C GLN A 11 -8.39 -15.56 -20.70
N GLY A 12 -7.92 -16.59 -19.98
CA GLY A 12 -8.81 -17.34 -19.11
C GLY A 12 -9.46 -16.36 -18.14
N ASN A 13 -10.72 -16.58 -17.79
CA ASN A 13 -11.48 -15.72 -16.90
C ASN A 13 -10.86 -15.79 -15.49
N VAL A 14 -9.76 -15.06 -15.26
CA VAL A 14 -9.02 -15.03 -13.99
C VAL A 14 -9.88 -14.27 -13.00
N ASN A 15 -10.46 -15.03 -12.07
CA ASN A 15 -11.27 -14.57 -10.94
C ASN A 15 -10.62 -13.36 -10.25
N VAL A 16 -11.40 -12.32 -9.91
CA VAL A 16 -10.90 -11.07 -9.30
C VAL A 16 -10.10 -11.35 -8.01
N ALA A 17 -10.54 -12.34 -7.23
CA ALA A 17 -9.85 -12.87 -6.05
C ALA A 17 -8.41 -13.35 -6.28
N ARG A 18 -8.04 -13.66 -7.53
CA ARG A 18 -6.68 -14.10 -7.91
C ARG A 18 -5.85 -12.98 -8.52
N ARG A 19 -6.35 -11.75 -8.59
CA ARG A 19 -5.62 -10.62 -9.15
C ARG A 19 -5.04 -9.77 -8.02
N CYS A 20 -3.86 -9.24 -8.25
CA CYS A 20 -3.24 -8.28 -7.35
C CYS A 20 -4.06 -6.99 -7.40
N HIS A 21 -4.48 -6.49 -6.25
CA HIS A 21 -5.30 -5.28 -6.16
C HIS A 21 -4.60 -4.02 -6.72
N GLU A 22 -3.26 -4.02 -6.78
CA GLU A 22 -2.47 -2.86 -7.22
C GLU A 22 -2.09 -2.91 -8.72
N CYS A 23 -1.88 -4.09 -9.30
CA CYS A 23 -1.50 -4.24 -10.72
C CYS A 23 -2.52 -4.99 -11.59
N ASN A 24 -3.58 -5.55 -11.00
CA ASN A 24 -4.65 -6.31 -11.67
C ASN A 24 -4.18 -7.57 -12.44
N GLU A 25 -2.92 -7.99 -12.22
CA GLU A 25 -2.31 -9.20 -12.74
C GLU A 25 -2.45 -10.36 -11.74
N GLU A 26 -2.32 -11.62 -12.17
CA GLU A 26 -2.53 -12.78 -11.26
C GLU A 26 -1.60 -12.71 -10.03
N ALA A 27 -2.20 -12.47 -8.85
CA ALA A 27 -1.54 -12.45 -7.56
C ALA A 27 -1.10 -13.86 -7.18
N LEU A 28 0.21 -14.08 -7.26
CA LEU A 28 0.91 -15.26 -6.77
C LEU A 28 0.31 -16.59 -7.23
N GLY A 29 0.67 -16.95 -8.45
CA GLY A 29 0.81 -18.36 -8.78
C GLY A 29 1.89 -19.04 -7.92
N ARG A 30 1.76 -20.37 -7.75
CA ARG A 30 2.90 -21.23 -7.41
C ARG A 30 3.99 -21.00 -8.46
N CYS A 31 5.27 -21.12 -8.09
CA CYS A 31 6.37 -21.03 -9.03
C CYS A 31 6.09 -21.94 -10.25
N PRO A 32 6.16 -21.43 -11.49
CA PRO A 32 5.83 -22.24 -12.67
C PRO A 32 6.84 -23.37 -12.91
N ASP A 33 8.03 -23.27 -12.32
CA ASP A 33 9.08 -24.28 -12.46
C ASP A 33 8.95 -25.38 -11.39
N CYS A 34 8.79 -24.99 -10.12
CA CYS A 34 8.77 -25.98 -9.04
C CYS A 34 7.35 -26.40 -8.65
N HIS A 35 6.34 -25.58 -8.91
CA HIS A 35 4.95 -25.70 -8.44
C HIS A 35 4.75 -25.90 -6.93
N MET A 36 5.79 -26.05 -6.12
CA MET A 36 5.70 -26.42 -4.71
C MET A 36 5.62 -25.20 -3.78
N CYS A 37 6.34 -24.14 -4.11
CA CYS A 37 6.46 -22.92 -3.31
C CYS A 37 5.95 -21.69 -4.08
N PHE A 38 5.81 -20.56 -3.40
CA PHE A 38 5.50 -19.29 -4.05
C PHE A 38 6.71 -18.76 -4.82
N CYS A 39 6.52 -18.05 -5.95
CA CYS A 39 7.64 -17.43 -6.70
C CYS A 39 8.58 -16.60 -5.82
N GLN A 40 8.05 -15.93 -4.79
CA GLN A 40 8.81 -15.08 -3.87
C GLN A 40 9.77 -15.82 -2.93
N GLU A 41 9.61 -17.14 -2.82
CA GLU A 41 10.54 -17.97 -2.07
C GLU A 41 11.72 -18.43 -2.92
N HIS A 42 11.62 -18.29 -4.25
CA HIS A 42 12.67 -18.68 -5.19
C HIS A 42 13.50 -17.50 -5.70
N PHE A 43 12.87 -16.33 -5.88
CA PHE A 43 13.49 -15.20 -6.55
C PHE A 43 13.50 -13.95 -5.66
N PRO A 44 14.52 -13.08 -5.77
CA PRO A 44 14.51 -11.76 -5.16
C PRO A 44 13.27 -10.96 -5.54
N LYS A 45 12.83 -10.05 -4.66
CA LYS A 45 11.66 -9.18 -4.91
C LYS A 45 11.71 -8.46 -6.27
N GLN A 46 12.91 -8.07 -6.71
CA GLN A 46 13.18 -7.37 -7.98
C GLN A 46 12.91 -8.23 -9.23
N GLN A 47 12.81 -9.56 -9.08
CA GLN A 47 12.63 -10.52 -10.18
C GLN A 47 11.17 -10.99 -10.31
N HIS A 48 10.23 -10.33 -9.62
CA HIS A 48 8.80 -10.60 -9.75
C HIS A 48 8.18 -9.71 -10.84
N SER A 49 7.83 -10.28 -11.98
CA SER A 49 7.16 -9.56 -13.08
C SER A 49 5.85 -8.86 -12.65
N PRO A 50 5.23 -8.08 -13.55
CA PRO A 50 4.93 -6.63 -13.55
C PRO A 50 4.76 -5.85 -12.22
N CYS A 51 4.52 -6.51 -11.08
CA CYS A 51 4.36 -5.83 -9.79
C CYS A 51 5.69 -5.24 -9.28
N ALA A 52 6.82 -5.95 -9.43
CA ALA A 52 8.12 -5.38 -9.05
C ALA A 52 8.53 -4.25 -10.00
N GLU A 53 8.29 -4.38 -11.31
CA GLU A 53 8.56 -3.28 -12.25
C GLU A 53 7.74 -2.04 -11.95
N LYS A 54 6.45 -2.19 -11.64
CA LYS A 54 5.59 -1.07 -11.25
C LYS A 54 6.06 -0.45 -9.93
N GLN A 55 6.42 -1.26 -8.94
CA GLN A 55 6.99 -0.77 -7.67
C GLN A 55 8.34 -0.07 -7.87
N MET A 56 9.20 -0.58 -8.74
CA MET A 56 10.48 0.05 -9.09
C MET A 56 10.28 1.38 -9.83
N LYS A 57 9.29 1.48 -10.74
CA LYS A 57 8.91 2.74 -11.40
C LYS A 57 8.32 3.75 -10.41
N LEU A 58 7.51 3.29 -9.45
CA LEU A 58 7.02 4.16 -8.37
C LEU A 58 8.19 4.69 -7.53
N ALA A 59 9.16 3.85 -7.19
CA ALA A 59 10.35 4.25 -6.44
C ALA A 59 11.24 5.27 -7.18
N GLN A 60 11.23 5.31 -8.51
CA GLN A 60 11.92 6.35 -9.28
C GLN A 60 11.31 7.75 -9.10
N THR A 61 10.04 7.83 -8.72
CA THR A 61 9.31 9.10 -8.54
C THR A 61 9.06 9.45 -7.08
N GLN A 62 9.20 8.47 -6.19
CA GLN A 62 8.83 8.60 -4.79
C GLN A 62 10.08 8.66 -3.93
N VAL A 63 10.29 9.83 -3.33
CA VAL A 63 11.40 10.08 -2.43
C VAL A 63 10.90 10.40 -1.04
N CYS A 64 11.71 10.11 -0.03
CA CYS A 64 11.43 10.57 1.32
C CYS A 64 11.39 12.10 1.33
N TYR A 65 10.30 12.68 1.80
CA TYR A 65 10.15 14.15 1.80
C TYR A 65 11.16 14.87 2.72
N VAL A 66 11.84 14.12 3.60
CA VAL A 66 12.80 14.67 4.56
C VAL A 66 14.23 14.63 4.00
N CYS A 67 14.70 13.46 3.53
CA CYS A 67 16.09 13.29 3.06
C CYS A 67 16.26 13.09 1.56
N GLY A 68 15.16 13.05 0.78
CA GLY A 68 15.23 12.91 -0.67
C GLY A 68 15.68 11.55 -1.20
N ILE A 69 15.99 10.57 -0.32
CA ILE A 69 16.33 9.22 -0.76
C ILE A 69 15.12 8.52 -1.37
N PRO A 70 15.29 7.69 -2.42
CA PRO A 70 14.21 6.89 -2.96
C PRO A 70 13.54 6.03 -1.88
N VAL A 71 12.21 5.99 -1.88
CA VAL A 71 11.45 5.07 -1.05
C VAL A 71 10.83 3.99 -1.92
N TYR A 72 10.74 2.80 -1.35
CA TYR A 72 10.23 1.63 -2.06
C TYR A 72 8.97 1.16 -1.36
N PRO A 73 7.77 1.57 -1.82
CA PRO A 73 6.55 0.88 -1.45
C PRO A 73 6.71 -0.60 -1.80
N SER A 74 6.25 -1.46 -0.92
CA SER A 74 6.38 -2.89 -1.12
C SER A 74 5.08 -3.60 -0.77
N GLN A 75 4.76 -4.58 -1.58
CA GLN A 75 3.67 -5.50 -1.35
C GLN A 75 4.20 -6.89 -1.60
N TRP A 76 3.91 -7.82 -0.69
CA TRP A 76 4.20 -9.24 -0.88
C TRP A 76 3.11 -10.07 -0.23
N SER A 77 3.03 -11.36 -0.55
CA SER A 77 1.96 -12.20 0.01
C SER A 77 2.53 -13.37 0.75
N LEU A 78 2.32 -13.41 2.06
CA LEU A 78 2.80 -14.49 2.92
C LEU A 78 2.11 -15.83 2.60
N SER A 79 0.88 -15.79 2.08
CA SER A 79 0.15 -16.98 1.64
C SER A 79 -0.83 -16.63 0.52
N LYS A 80 -1.55 -17.64 0.00
CA LYS A 80 -2.62 -17.45 -1.01
C LYS A 80 -3.72 -16.49 -0.57
N THR A 81 -3.88 -16.30 0.74
CA THR A 81 -4.94 -15.50 1.33
C THR A 81 -4.39 -14.43 2.26
N THR A 82 -3.08 -14.25 2.38
CA THR A 82 -2.48 -13.27 3.28
C THR A 82 -1.49 -12.41 2.53
N HIS A 83 -1.76 -11.11 2.52
CA HIS A 83 -1.03 -10.09 1.80
C HIS A 83 -0.49 -9.07 2.80
N TYR A 84 0.73 -8.61 2.59
CA TYR A 84 1.35 -7.54 3.35
C TYR A 84 1.54 -6.34 2.41
N VAL A 85 1.20 -5.15 2.87
CA VAL A 85 1.22 -3.92 2.09
C VAL A 85 1.89 -2.83 2.91
N ASP A 86 2.98 -2.29 2.39
CA ASP A 86 3.65 -1.11 2.90
C ASP A 86 3.73 -0.05 1.81
N GLN A 87 2.98 1.02 1.98
CA GLN A 87 2.95 2.11 1.02
C GLN A 87 4.15 3.06 1.16
N SER A 88 4.98 2.89 2.20
CA SER A 88 6.08 3.82 2.52
C SER A 88 5.62 5.28 2.67
N THR A 89 4.36 5.50 3.07
CA THR A 89 3.78 6.82 3.32
C THR A 89 3.45 7.01 4.79
N CYS A 90 3.63 8.25 5.26
CA CYS A 90 3.16 8.65 6.57
C CYS A 90 1.62 8.72 6.56
N ARG A 91 0.94 7.93 7.40
CA ARG A 91 -0.52 7.94 7.51
C ARG A 91 -1.06 9.31 7.94
N GLY A 92 -0.28 10.05 8.73
CA GLY A 92 -0.68 11.35 9.27
C GLY A 92 -0.60 12.53 8.31
N CYS A 93 0.35 12.55 7.36
CA CYS A 93 0.51 13.65 6.40
C CYS A 93 0.42 13.20 4.94
N GLY A 94 0.40 11.90 4.66
CA GLY A 94 0.35 11.31 3.32
C GLY A 94 1.62 11.44 2.49
N ARG A 95 2.72 11.95 3.06
CA ARG A 95 4.00 12.08 2.36
C ARG A 95 4.81 10.80 2.48
N TYR A 96 5.62 10.52 1.46
CA TYR A 96 6.55 9.40 1.45
C TYR A 96 7.66 9.56 2.49
N ILE A 97 7.91 8.51 3.28
CA ILE A 97 8.94 8.49 4.33
C ILE A 97 9.76 7.21 4.27
N CYS A 98 11.08 7.36 4.39
CA CYS A 98 11.97 6.21 4.47
C CYS A 98 11.79 5.49 5.80
N ASP A 99 12.07 4.19 5.76
CA ASP A 99 11.91 3.33 6.91
C ASP A 99 12.95 3.65 7.99
N ASP A 100 14.22 3.57 7.60
CA ASP A 100 15.34 3.47 8.53
C ASP A 100 15.64 4.74 9.34
N LEU A 101 15.15 5.90 8.91
CA LEU A 101 15.53 7.21 9.45
C LEU A 101 14.35 8.09 9.86
N HIS A 102 13.30 8.17 9.03
CA HIS A 102 12.22 9.17 9.22
C HIS A 102 10.86 8.56 9.56
N THR A 103 10.85 7.27 9.90
CA THR A 103 9.68 6.60 10.48
C THR A 103 9.86 6.50 12.00
N ARG A 104 9.05 7.26 12.75
CA ARG A 104 9.11 7.31 14.22
C ARG A 104 8.24 6.25 14.89
N SER A 105 7.09 5.95 14.29
CA SER A 105 6.16 4.92 14.76
C SER A 105 5.65 4.12 13.57
N LYS A 106 5.42 2.84 13.81
CA LYS A 106 4.76 1.92 12.89
C LYS A 106 3.64 1.22 13.63
N ASP A 107 2.47 1.20 13.02
CA ASP A 107 1.35 0.40 13.46
C ASP A 107 0.98 -0.57 12.34
N GLU A 108 0.58 -1.78 12.71
CA GLU A 108 0.06 -2.75 11.76
C GLU A 108 -1.47 -2.76 11.83
N ASP A 109 -2.11 -2.74 10.67
CA ASP A 109 -3.56 -2.86 10.56
C ASP A 109 -3.93 -4.07 9.71
N VAL A 110 -4.96 -4.79 10.12
CA VAL A 110 -5.37 -6.03 9.46
C VAL A 110 -6.77 -5.86 8.92
N VAL A 111 -6.87 -5.80 7.60
CA VAL A 111 -8.15 -5.73 6.89
C VAL A 111 -8.45 -7.10 6.30
N ILE A 112 -9.60 -7.67 6.65
CA ILE A 112 -10.06 -8.94 6.08
C ILE A 112 -11.08 -8.60 4.99
N SER A 113 -10.69 -8.77 3.74
CA SER A 113 -11.60 -8.71 2.60
C SER A 113 -12.19 -10.10 2.37
N ARG A 114 -13.52 -10.21 2.28
CA ARG A 114 -14.20 -11.50 2.03
C ARG A 114 -14.83 -11.47 0.64
N GLU A 115 -14.54 -12.49 -0.15
CA GLU A 115 -15.19 -12.71 -1.45
C GLU A 115 -15.81 -14.13 -1.43
N GLY A 116 -17.12 -14.18 -1.14
CA GLY A 116 -17.84 -15.44 -0.92
C GLY A 116 -17.32 -16.23 0.29
N LEU A 117 -16.97 -17.51 0.08
CA LEU A 117 -16.42 -18.41 1.12
C LEU A 117 -14.91 -18.23 1.36
N ARG A 118 -14.23 -17.37 0.59
CA ARG A 118 -12.79 -17.14 0.72
C ARG A 118 -12.52 -15.76 1.31
N GLY A 119 -11.74 -15.73 2.38
CA GLY A 119 -11.26 -14.50 3.01
C GLY A 119 -9.80 -14.24 2.66
N HIS A 120 -9.51 -13.02 2.22
CA HIS A 120 -8.16 -12.48 2.06
C HIS A 120 -7.85 -11.54 3.22
N ARG A 121 -6.72 -11.75 3.87
CA ARG A 121 -6.17 -10.94 4.95
C ARG A 121 -5.13 -9.99 4.36
N TYR A 122 -5.33 -8.70 4.51
CA TYR A 122 -4.38 -7.66 4.12
C TYR A 122 -3.81 -7.02 5.38
N GLN A 123 -2.51 -7.15 5.57
CA GLN A 123 -1.75 -6.50 6.64
C GLN A 123 -1.14 -5.22 6.09
N TYR A 124 -1.61 -4.08 6.55
CA TYR A 124 -1.14 -2.76 6.14
C TYR A 124 -0.20 -2.19 7.18
N VAL A 125 0.94 -1.67 6.72
CA VAL A 125 1.85 -0.88 7.57
C VAL A 125 1.41 0.56 7.54
N LYS A 126 1.08 1.10 8.70
CA LYS A 126 0.83 2.52 8.92
C LYS A 126 2.09 3.13 9.52
N ARG A 127 2.80 3.95 8.74
CA ARG A 127 3.98 4.67 9.20
C ARG A 127 3.60 6.07 9.71
N TYR A 128 4.30 6.59 10.69
CA TYR A 128 4.19 7.99 11.13
C TYR A 128 5.56 8.64 11.21
N CYS A 129 5.72 9.80 10.57
CA CYS A 129 6.92 10.62 10.70
C CYS A 129 6.99 11.29 12.08
N ASP A 130 8.15 11.85 12.45
CA ASP A 130 8.36 12.53 13.73
C ASP A 130 7.28 13.56 14.06
N MET A 131 6.86 14.35 13.06
CA MET A 131 5.82 15.37 13.23
C MET A 131 4.43 14.76 13.47
N CYS A 132 4.11 13.62 12.84
CA CYS A 132 2.77 13.02 12.93
C CYS A 132 2.64 11.98 14.05
N SER A 133 3.75 11.43 14.54
CA SER A 133 3.75 10.37 15.56
C SER A 133 3.10 10.81 16.88
N PRO A 134 3.37 12.01 17.43
CA PRO A 134 2.67 12.50 18.64
C PRO A 134 1.16 12.66 18.44
N LEU A 135 0.72 12.88 17.20
CA LEU A 135 -0.68 13.12 16.83
C LEU A 135 -1.35 11.88 16.24
N ARG A 136 -0.75 10.69 16.37
CA ARG A 136 -1.26 9.46 15.73
C ARG A 136 -2.70 9.11 16.16
N GLY A 137 -3.07 9.43 17.40
CA GLY A 137 -4.42 9.16 17.94
C GLY A 137 -5.54 9.93 17.23
N VAL A 138 -5.21 11.08 16.62
CA VAL A 138 -6.16 11.89 15.84
C VAL A 138 -5.90 11.81 14.34
N GLY A 139 -5.12 10.83 13.87
CA GLY A 139 -4.81 10.67 12.44
C GLY A 139 -3.72 11.62 11.91
N GLY A 140 -2.83 12.09 12.79
CA GLY A 140 -1.72 12.97 12.45
C GLY A 140 -2.16 14.38 12.06
N VAL A 141 -1.32 15.06 11.27
CA VAL A 141 -1.53 16.47 10.90
C VAL A 141 -2.79 16.64 10.04
N LYS A 142 -3.09 15.70 9.13
CA LYS A 142 -4.33 15.73 8.34
C LYS A 142 -5.57 15.62 9.21
N GLY A 143 -5.56 14.68 10.16
CA GLY A 143 -6.69 14.50 11.05
C GLY A 143 -6.85 15.68 12.01
N LEU A 144 -5.76 16.23 12.55
CA LEU A 144 -5.80 17.44 13.37
C LEU A 144 -6.38 18.64 12.61
N ALA A 145 -5.94 18.87 11.36
CA ALA A 145 -6.50 19.92 10.52
C ALA A 145 -8.01 19.73 10.31
N SER A 146 -8.45 18.50 10.03
CA SER A 146 -9.87 18.16 9.89
C SER A 146 -10.66 18.36 11.18
N THR A 147 -10.09 18.04 12.35
CA THR A 147 -10.77 18.24 13.63
C THR A 147 -10.94 19.73 13.93
N VAL A 148 -9.89 20.53 13.71
CA VAL A 148 -9.93 21.99 13.92
C VAL A 148 -10.96 22.65 13.00
N THR A 149 -11.02 22.27 11.72
CA THR A 149 -12.00 22.85 10.79
C THR A 149 -13.44 22.49 11.18
N ILE A 150 -13.70 21.24 11.58
CA ILE A 150 -15.04 20.82 12.03
C ILE A 150 -15.46 21.61 13.27
N ILE A 151 -14.61 21.63 14.31
CA ILE A 151 -14.92 22.36 15.56
C ILE A 151 -15.09 23.85 15.28
N GLY A 152 -14.19 24.45 14.49
CA GLY A 152 -14.27 25.87 14.12
C GLY A 152 -15.57 26.21 13.37
N THR A 153 -16.02 25.32 12.48
CA THR A 153 -17.26 25.50 11.73
C THR A 153 -18.48 25.42 12.65
N ILE A 154 -18.50 24.48 13.61
CA ILE A 154 -19.58 24.37 14.61
C ILE A 154 -19.64 25.62 15.48
N VAL A 155 -18.49 26.10 15.99
CA VAL A 155 -18.44 27.31 16.83
C VAL A 155 -18.89 28.54 16.06
N ALA A 156 -18.44 28.71 14.81
CA ALA A 156 -18.84 29.82 13.95
C ALA A 156 -20.35 29.80 13.66
N ALA A 157 -20.91 28.62 13.37
CA ALA A 157 -22.35 28.48 13.13
C ALA A 157 -23.19 28.83 14.37
N VAL A 158 -22.76 28.38 15.57
CA VAL A 158 -23.44 28.72 16.83
C VAL A 158 -23.33 30.22 17.12
N PHE A 159 -22.16 30.82 16.92
CA PHE A 159 -21.95 32.25 17.12
C PHE A 159 -22.86 33.07 16.20
N PHE A 160 -22.92 32.73 14.91
CA PHE A 160 -23.77 33.41 13.93
C PHE A 160 -25.27 33.25 14.24
N TYR A 161 -25.67 32.11 14.82
CA TYR A 161 -27.07 31.88 15.20
C TYR A 161 -27.47 32.66 16.46
N ILE A 162 -26.55 32.83 17.41
CA ILE A 162 -26.81 33.53 18.69
C ILE A 162 -26.61 35.06 18.56
N HIS A 163 -25.72 35.50 17.67
CA HIS A 163 -25.43 36.90 17.38
C HIS A 163 -25.63 37.22 15.89
N PRO A 164 -26.89 37.31 15.42
CA PRO A 164 -27.21 37.69 14.06
C PRO A 164 -26.83 39.14 13.73
#